data_AF-A0A8C1MCR4-F1
#
_entry.id   AF-A0A8C1MCR4-F1
#
_cell.length_a   1.000
_cell.length_b   1.000
_cell.length_c   1.000
_cell.angle_alpha   90.00
_cell.angle_beta   90.00
_cell.angle_gamma   90.00
#
_symmetry.space_group_name_H-M   'P 1'
#
loop_
_entity.id
_entity.type
_entity.pdbx_description
1 polymer ?
#
loop_
_entity_poly.entity_id
_entity_poly.type
_entity_poly.pdbx_seq_one_letter_code
_entity_poly.pdbx_strand_id
1 'polypeptide(L)'
;MPGPERKWEKLQTGLNWRGEQAGKRLTATPKLEPDTLPPPAQTKISSVIEMSRLNLTMEWLMVAFVALLLASQVHSEEILYEHLISQIQACPKECHCPPSFPNAVYCDNKGLKRIPDIPPYTWYLYLQNNLIDVLSADALRNATQLRWINLNRNKITSEGLEADALKAMSNLVHLYIEDNLLTSIPSPLPAKLEQLRLSRNRISKIPPGVFSGMDHLTLLDLQGNKLQDEAVTEVSLKGLNNLIQINLAKNQLNTMPLGLPPTTTQIFLDSNNIEKIPAEYFKGLPKVMSLRLNHNKLANGGIPKNVFNLSSILDLQLSHNQITEIPVISSGLEHLHLDHNKIKSVNSSDICPPGALDDYFDEKGPRLRYLRLDGNEIKPPIPRELMMCFRLLRAIVI
;
A
#
# COMPACT_ATOMS: atom_id res chain seq x y z
N MET A 1 30.50 -18.01 -32.71
CA MET A 1 30.73 -16.90 -31.74
C MET A 1 30.53 -15.60 -32.50
N PRO A 2 29.84 -14.57 -31.94
CA PRO A 2 29.14 -14.55 -30.65
C PRO A 2 27.90 -15.46 -30.59
N GLY A 3 27.02 -15.27 -29.60
CA GLY A 3 25.72 -15.94 -29.45
C GLY A 3 24.56 -14.92 -29.30
N PRO A 4 23.29 -15.37 -29.33
CA PRO A 4 22.13 -14.49 -29.39
C PRO A 4 21.73 -13.87 -28.04
N GLU A 5 21.22 -12.64 -28.11
CA GLU A 5 20.79 -11.83 -26.97
C GLU A 5 19.45 -12.32 -26.39
N ARG A 6 19.28 -12.24 -25.06
CA ARG A 6 17.98 -12.48 -24.41
C ARG A 6 17.24 -11.16 -24.20
N LYS A 7 16.15 -10.95 -24.93
CA LYS A 7 15.18 -9.89 -24.62
C LYS A 7 14.48 -10.21 -23.29
N TRP A 8 14.55 -9.29 -22.34
CA TRP A 8 13.83 -9.34 -21.06
C TRP A 8 12.96 -8.10 -20.92
N GLU A 9 11.64 -8.22 -21.07
CA GLU A 9 10.72 -7.19 -20.58
C GLU A 9 9.27 -7.70 -20.50
N LYS A 10 8.43 -6.99 -19.73
CA LYS A 10 6.97 -7.15 -19.58
C LYS A 10 6.44 -8.44 -18.93
N LEU A 11 6.54 -8.47 -17.60
CA LEU A 11 5.39 -8.84 -16.75
C LEU A 11 5.08 -7.67 -15.82
N GLN A 12 4.09 -6.84 -16.19
CA GLN A 12 3.58 -5.77 -15.33
C GLN A 12 2.46 -6.31 -14.43
N THR A 13 2.45 -5.87 -13.18
CA THR A 13 1.48 -6.27 -12.16
C THR A 13 0.08 -5.70 -12.46
N GLY A 14 -0.91 -6.56 -12.65
CA GLY A 14 -2.32 -6.19 -12.81
C GLY A 14 -3.20 -6.86 -11.77
N LEU A 15 -3.41 -6.21 -10.62
CA LEU A 15 -4.43 -6.57 -9.63
C LEU A 15 -5.29 -5.34 -9.35
N ASN A 16 -6.48 -5.31 -9.96
CA ASN A 16 -7.41 -4.19 -9.88
C ASN A 16 -8.75 -4.69 -9.37
N TRP A 17 -9.01 -4.51 -8.07
CA TRP A 17 -10.23 -5.00 -7.43
C TRP A 17 -11.41 -4.09 -7.73
N ARG A 18 -12.31 -4.54 -8.61
CA ARG A 18 -13.68 -4.03 -8.69
C ARG A 18 -14.63 -5.06 -8.06
N GLY A 19 -15.46 -4.61 -7.13
CA GLY A 19 -16.54 -5.42 -6.59
C GLY A 19 -17.78 -5.30 -7.48
N GLU A 20 -18.22 -6.42 -8.06
CA GLU A 20 -19.57 -6.58 -8.59
C GLU A 20 -20.28 -7.67 -7.77
N GLN A 21 -21.47 -7.37 -7.25
CA GLN A 21 -22.40 -8.39 -6.78
C GLN A 21 -23.69 -8.32 -7.60
N ALA A 22 -24.02 -9.43 -8.26
CA ALA A 22 -25.23 -9.55 -9.05
C ALA A 22 -26.45 -9.76 -8.15
N GLY A 23 -27.52 -9.01 -8.39
CA GLY A 23 -28.78 -9.16 -7.67
C GLY A 23 -29.62 -10.34 -8.15
N LYS A 24 -30.55 -10.80 -7.31
CA LYS A 24 -31.74 -11.57 -7.71
C LYS A 24 -32.99 -10.91 -7.15
N ARG A 25 -34.04 -10.84 -7.99
CA ARG A 25 -35.37 -10.33 -7.61
C ARG A 25 -36.13 -11.37 -6.78
N LEU A 26 -37.05 -10.89 -5.94
CA LEU A 26 -38.38 -11.48 -5.78
C LEU A 26 -39.40 -10.36 -5.41
N THR A 27 -40.68 -10.68 -5.36
CA THR A 27 -41.79 -9.71 -5.61
C THR A 27 -42.82 -9.63 -4.49
N ALA A 28 -43.33 -8.42 -4.18
CA ALA A 28 -44.70 -8.19 -3.69
C ALA A 28 -45.12 -6.71 -3.80
N THR A 29 -46.41 -6.47 -3.98
CA THR A 29 -47.09 -5.15 -3.88
C THR A 29 -48.38 -5.31 -3.07
N PRO A 30 -48.81 -4.28 -2.33
CA PRO A 30 -50.24 -4.04 -2.16
C PRO A 30 -50.67 -2.59 -2.46
N LYS A 31 -51.95 -2.42 -2.84
CA LYS A 31 -52.66 -1.13 -2.92
C LYS A 31 -53.16 -0.70 -1.53
N LEU A 32 -53.57 0.57 -1.38
CA LEU A 32 -54.80 0.94 -0.68
C LEU A 32 -55.38 2.26 -1.23
N GLU A 33 -56.66 2.57 -0.92
CA GLU A 33 -57.43 3.74 -1.37
C GLU A 33 -58.08 4.50 -0.16
N PRO A 34 -58.68 5.70 -0.33
CA PRO A 34 -58.89 6.69 0.75
C PRO A 34 -60.34 6.85 1.30
N ASP A 35 -60.51 7.58 2.42
CA ASP A 35 -61.73 8.26 2.96
C ASP A 35 -61.42 8.94 4.33
N THR A 36 -62.17 9.87 4.98
CA THR A 36 -63.15 10.93 4.62
C THR A 36 -63.36 11.94 5.81
N LEU A 37 -63.78 13.20 5.51
CA LEU A 37 -64.55 14.15 6.37
C LEU A 37 -63.92 14.70 7.70
N PRO A 38 -64.49 15.75 8.39
CA PRO A 38 -65.46 16.81 7.97
C PRO A 38 -65.06 18.30 8.28
N PRO A 39 -65.76 19.32 7.72
CA PRO A 39 -65.66 20.79 8.05
C PRO A 39 -66.49 21.20 9.31
N PRO A 40 -66.39 22.43 9.94
CA PRO A 40 -66.44 23.82 9.40
C PRO A 40 -65.38 24.79 10.06
N ALA A 41 -65.43 26.14 10.23
CA ALA A 41 -66.46 27.22 10.15
C ALA A 41 -65.87 28.64 9.82
N GLN A 42 -66.39 29.77 10.37
CA GLN A 42 -66.07 31.17 9.97
C GLN A 42 -66.12 32.25 11.08
N THR A 43 -65.27 33.29 10.99
CA THR A 43 -65.54 34.75 11.26
C THR A 43 -64.30 35.59 10.82
N LYS A 44 -64.36 36.52 9.86
CA LYS A 44 -64.82 37.95 9.87
C LYS A 44 -63.91 38.85 10.75
N ILE A 45 -63.27 39.93 10.24
CA ILE A 45 -63.83 41.21 9.75
C ILE A 45 -62.85 41.99 8.80
N SER A 46 -63.42 42.86 7.95
CA SER A 46 -62.97 44.06 7.15
C SER A 46 -61.63 44.77 7.49
N SER A 47 -60.98 45.66 6.69
CA SER A 47 -61.05 46.25 5.30
C SER A 47 -59.91 47.32 5.15
N VAL A 48 -59.65 48.17 4.13
CA VAL A 48 -60.23 48.62 2.82
C VAL A 48 -59.10 49.21 1.92
N ILE A 49 -59.38 49.55 0.62
CA ILE A 49 -58.73 50.60 -0.24
C ILE A 49 -57.25 50.40 -0.69
N GLU A 50 -56.75 50.90 -1.84
CA GLU A 50 -57.27 51.01 -3.24
C GLU A 50 -56.11 51.35 -4.23
N MET A 51 -56.26 50.99 -5.50
CA MET A 51 -55.61 51.48 -6.73
C MET A 51 -54.20 52.16 -6.75
N SER A 52 -53.29 51.46 -7.43
CA SER A 52 -52.62 51.88 -8.69
C SER A 52 -51.77 53.16 -8.78
N ARG A 53 -50.45 52.97 -9.00
CA ARG A 53 -49.68 53.56 -10.12
C ARG A 53 -48.33 52.86 -10.32
N LEU A 54 -48.00 52.48 -11.55
CA LEU A 54 -46.67 51.97 -11.97
C LEU A 54 -45.81 53.11 -12.58
N ASN A 55 -44.57 52.74 -12.93
CA ASN A 55 -43.59 53.47 -13.76
C ASN A 55 -42.77 54.58 -13.09
N LEU A 56 -41.61 54.17 -12.54
CA LEU A 56 -40.29 54.56 -13.07
C LEU A 56 -39.18 53.66 -12.48
N THR A 57 -39.39 53.20 -11.25
CA THR A 57 -38.42 52.37 -10.49
C THR A 57 -38.20 50.98 -11.08
N MET A 58 -39.23 50.35 -11.66
CA MET A 58 -39.14 48.96 -12.15
C MET A 58 -38.22 48.80 -13.36
N GLU A 59 -38.09 49.81 -14.24
CA GLU A 59 -37.14 49.75 -15.36
C GLU A 59 -35.70 49.88 -14.86
N TRP A 60 -35.43 50.81 -13.94
CA TRP A 60 -34.12 50.92 -13.30
C TRP A 60 -33.76 49.69 -12.46
N LEU A 61 -34.73 49.08 -11.77
CA LEU A 61 -34.55 47.80 -11.08
C LEU A 61 -34.28 46.66 -12.06
N MET A 62 -34.98 46.59 -13.20
CA MET A 62 -34.70 45.59 -14.24
C MET A 62 -33.31 45.77 -14.87
N VAL A 63 -32.91 47.01 -15.20
CA VAL A 63 -31.57 47.30 -15.75
C VAL A 63 -30.48 46.99 -14.70
N ALA A 64 -30.68 47.37 -13.44
CA ALA A 64 -29.76 47.02 -12.36
C ALA A 64 -29.70 45.51 -12.09
N PHE A 65 -30.84 44.80 -12.16
CA PHE A 65 -30.91 43.35 -11.94
C PHE A 65 -30.31 42.56 -13.10
N VAL A 66 -30.48 43.02 -14.35
CA VAL A 66 -29.78 42.48 -15.53
C VAL A 66 -28.28 42.79 -15.46
N ALA A 67 -27.88 43.99 -15.03
CA ALA A 67 -26.47 44.30 -14.80
C ALA A 67 -25.85 43.44 -13.69
N LEU A 68 -26.59 43.17 -12.60
CA LEU A 68 -26.19 42.25 -11.53
C LEU A 68 -26.16 40.78 -11.98
N LEU A 69 -27.09 40.35 -12.83
CA LEU A 69 -27.07 39.02 -13.46
C LEU A 69 -25.85 38.86 -14.37
N LEU A 70 -25.58 39.83 -15.25
CA LEU A 70 -24.42 39.81 -16.13
C LEU A 70 -23.11 39.87 -15.32
N ALA A 71 -23.02 40.74 -14.31
CA ALA A 71 -21.84 40.81 -13.43
C ALA A 71 -21.61 39.52 -12.65
N SER A 72 -22.67 38.89 -12.11
CA SER A 72 -22.55 37.61 -11.39
C SER A 72 -22.29 36.41 -12.31
N GLN A 73 -22.68 36.49 -13.59
CA GLN A 73 -22.31 35.50 -14.61
C GLN A 73 -20.86 35.63 -15.09
N VAL A 74 -20.29 36.84 -15.12
CA VAL A 74 -18.87 37.07 -15.48
C VAL A 74 -17.91 36.69 -14.33
N HIS A 75 -18.26 37.00 -13.08
CA HIS A 75 -17.33 36.86 -11.95
C HIS A 75 -16.94 35.44 -11.52
N SER A 76 -17.50 34.38 -12.12
CA SER A 76 -17.20 32.99 -11.74
C SER A 76 -16.12 32.32 -12.59
N GLU A 77 -15.89 32.76 -13.83
CA GLU A 77 -14.82 32.21 -14.68
C GLU A 77 -13.50 32.98 -14.54
N GLU A 78 -13.55 34.31 -14.42
CA GLU A 78 -12.33 35.15 -14.31
C GLU A 78 -11.50 34.83 -13.07
N ILE A 79 -12.12 34.63 -11.90
CA ILE A 79 -11.41 34.32 -10.64
C ILE A 79 -10.68 32.97 -10.74
N LEU A 80 -11.29 31.98 -11.38
CA LEU A 80 -10.65 30.68 -11.61
C LEU A 80 -9.49 30.81 -12.60
N TYR A 81 -9.64 31.63 -13.64
CA TYR A 81 -8.62 31.88 -14.64
C TYR A 81 -7.41 32.65 -14.07
N GLU A 82 -7.60 33.76 -13.37
CA GLU A 82 -6.50 34.50 -12.73
C GLU A 82 -5.76 33.65 -11.70
N HIS A 83 -6.49 32.85 -10.90
CA HIS A 83 -5.85 31.95 -9.94
C HIS A 83 -5.01 30.87 -10.66
N LEU A 84 -5.52 30.28 -11.75
CA LEU A 84 -4.77 29.32 -12.57
C LEU A 84 -3.55 29.94 -13.24
N ILE A 85 -3.67 31.17 -13.77
CA ILE A 85 -2.53 31.91 -14.36
C ILE A 85 -1.48 32.23 -13.30
N SER A 86 -1.90 32.63 -12.09
CA SER A 86 -1.00 32.87 -10.95
C SER A 86 -0.26 31.59 -10.52
N GLN A 87 -0.95 30.44 -10.47
CA GLN A 87 -0.32 29.14 -10.24
C GLN A 87 0.70 28.80 -11.33
N ILE A 88 0.36 28.98 -12.61
CA ILE A 88 1.27 28.72 -13.74
C ILE A 88 2.52 29.63 -13.68
N GLN A 89 2.36 30.91 -13.32
CA GLN A 89 3.47 31.86 -13.17
C GLN A 89 4.37 31.55 -11.96
N ALA A 90 3.83 30.92 -10.91
CA ALA A 90 4.59 30.49 -9.74
C ALA A 90 5.39 29.19 -9.96
N CYS A 91 5.23 28.50 -11.09
CA CYS A 91 5.94 27.25 -11.37
C CYS A 91 7.48 27.46 -11.46
N PRO A 92 8.31 26.63 -10.79
CA PRO A 92 9.77 26.73 -10.89
C PRO A 92 10.27 26.52 -12.33
N LYS A 93 11.25 27.32 -12.78
CA LYS A 93 11.71 27.39 -14.18
C LYS A 93 12.38 26.11 -14.66
N GLU A 94 12.98 25.35 -13.74
CA GLU A 94 13.57 24.04 -13.97
C GLU A 94 12.52 22.90 -14.05
N CYS A 95 11.30 23.15 -13.59
CA CYS A 95 10.22 22.16 -13.48
C CYS A 95 9.12 22.37 -14.53
N HIS A 96 8.06 21.57 -14.46
CA HIS A 96 6.88 21.67 -15.29
C HIS A 96 5.61 21.48 -14.46
N CYS A 97 4.63 22.37 -14.63
CA CYS A 97 3.34 22.35 -13.94
C CYS A 97 2.23 22.29 -15.00
N PRO A 98 1.69 21.10 -15.34
CA PRO A 98 0.70 20.95 -16.41
C PRO A 98 -0.67 21.50 -15.97
N PRO A 99 -1.32 22.39 -16.75
CA PRO A 99 -2.64 22.95 -16.38
C PRO A 99 -3.76 21.93 -16.17
N SER A 100 -3.63 20.71 -16.71
CA SER A 100 -4.57 19.60 -16.49
C SER A 100 -4.45 18.93 -15.10
N PHE A 101 -3.34 19.17 -14.40
CA PHE A 101 -3.08 18.68 -13.04
C PHE A 101 -2.43 19.80 -12.21
N PRO A 102 -3.17 20.89 -11.90
CA PRO A 102 -2.59 22.12 -11.34
C PRO A 102 -1.83 21.89 -10.02
N ASN A 103 -2.25 20.92 -9.21
CA ASN A 103 -1.60 20.58 -7.93
C ASN A 103 -0.36 19.67 -8.06
N ALA A 104 0.15 19.44 -9.28
CA ALA A 104 1.30 18.57 -9.55
C ALA A 104 2.48 19.34 -10.15
N VAL A 105 3.68 19.12 -9.58
CA VAL A 105 4.93 19.78 -10.00
C VAL A 105 5.97 18.74 -10.38
N TYR A 106 6.41 18.77 -11.65
CA TYR A 106 7.31 17.81 -12.27
C TYR A 106 8.73 18.39 -12.41
N CYS A 107 9.60 18.03 -11.49
CA CYS A 107 11.00 18.45 -11.41
C CYS A 107 11.99 17.29 -11.70
N ASP A 108 11.49 16.16 -12.20
CA ASP A 108 12.23 14.92 -12.35
C ASP A 108 13.07 14.85 -13.64
N ASN A 109 14.14 14.03 -13.60
CA ASN A 109 15.08 13.84 -14.72
C ASN A 109 15.79 15.13 -15.19
N LYS A 110 15.94 16.16 -14.34
CA LYS A 110 16.54 17.47 -14.69
C LYS A 110 18.01 17.62 -14.27
N GLY A 111 18.55 16.69 -13.49
CA GLY A 111 19.89 16.79 -12.90
C GLY A 111 20.00 17.78 -11.74
N LEU A 112 18.88 18.09 -11.06
CA LEU A 112 18.85 19.05 -9.95
C LEU A 112 19.77 18.61 -8.81
N LYS A 113 20.54 19.54 -8.24
CA LYS A 113 21.36 19.31 -7.03
C LYS A 113 20.65 19.71 -5.74
N ARG A 114 19.59 20.50 -5.83
CA ARG A 114 18.75 20.97 -4.72
C ARG A 114 17.31 21.02 -5.18
N ILE A 115 16.38 21.01 -4.23
CA ILE A 115 14.96 21.26 -4.48
C ILE A 115 14.78 22.79 -4.71
N PRO A 116 14.06 23.23 -5.76
CA PRO A 116 13.71 24.64 -5.95
C PRO A 116 12.58 25.06 -4.99
N ASP A 117 12.29 26.35 -4.87
CA ASP A 117 11.17 26.83 -4.04
C ASP A 117 9.83 26.28 -4.53
N ILE A 118 9.21 25.38 -3.76
CA ILE A 118 8.00 24.67 -4.18
C ILE A 118 6.73 25.50 -3.93
N PRO A 119 5.84 25.68 -4.93
CA PRO A 119 4.63 26.48 -4.77
C PRO A 119 3.63 25.91 -3.75
N PRO A 120 2.85 26.77 -3.04
CA PRO A 120 1.99 26.34 -1.93
C PRO A 120 0.80 25.48 -2.32
N TYR A 121 0.39 25.49 -3.60
CA TYR A 121 -0.69 24.65 -4.14
C TYR A 121 -0.26 23.20 -4.41
N THR A 122 1.04 22.88 -4.29
CA THR A 122 1.58 21.56 -4.66
C THR A 122 1.09 20.46 -3.71
N TRP A 123 0.39 19.46 -4.27
CA TRP A 123 -0.01 18.23 -3.56
C TRP A 123 0.88 17.04 -3.94
N TYR A 124 1.40 17.04 -5.19
CA TYR A 124 2.21 15.96 -5.76
C TYR A 124 3.51 16.53 -6.33
N LEU A 125 4.65 16.13 -5.76
CA LEU A 125 5.98 16.63 -6.14
C LEU A 125 6.89 15.51 -6.64
N TYR A 126 7.24 15.57 -7.91
CA TYR A 126 8.09 14.59 -8.61
C TYR A 126 9.51 15.13 -8.71
N LEU A 127 10.46 14.53 -7.98
CA LEU A 127 11.88 14.93 -7.93
C LEU A 127 12.82 13.76 -8.27
N GLN A 128 12.29 12.65 -8.78
CA GLN A 128 13.06 11.44 -9.06
C GLN A 128 14.13 11.61 -10.15
N ASN A 129 15.14 10.74 -10.14
CA ASN A 129 16.26 10.71 -11.10
C ASN A 129 17.02 12.06 -11.18
N ASN A 130 17.38 12.62 -10.03
CA ASN A 130 18.15 13.85 -9.90
C ASN A 130 19.45 13.61 -9.10
N LEU A 131 20.14 14.69 -8.73
CA LEU A 131 21.41 14.70 -8.00
C LEU A 131 21.26 15.35 -6.61
N ILE A 132 20.04 15.37 -6.05
CA ILE A 132 19.74 16.04 -4.78
C ILE A 132 20.39 15.27 -3.63
N ASP A 133 21.25 15.93 -2.87
CA ASP A 133 21.92 15.39 -1.68
C ASP A 133 21.31 15.92 -0.36
N VAL A 134 20.71 17.11 -0.39
CA VAL A 134 20.04 17.75 0.76
C VAL A 134 18.52 17.90 0.55
N LEU A 135 17.74 17.41 1.52
CA LEU A 135 16.31 17.69 1.70
C LEU A 135 16.16 18.83 2.72
N SER A 136 16.12 20.06 2.22
CA SER A 136 16.00 21.26 3.04
C SER A 136 14.55 21.59 3.40
N ALA A 137 14.33 22.09 4.62
CA ALA A 137 13.04 22.55 5.09
C ALA A 137 12.56 23.80 4.33
N ASP A 138 13.48 24.71 3.98
CA ASP A 138 13.12 26.01 3.39
C ASP A 138 12.50 25.89 1.99
N ALA A 139 13.06 25.02 1.13
CA ALA A 139 12.56 24.77 -0.22
C ALA A 139 11.13 24.19 -0.24
N LEU A 140 10.70 23.55 0.86
CA LEU A 140 9.39 22.93 1.03
C LEU A 140 8.47 23.70 1.99
N ARG A 141 8.96 24.76 2.64
CA ARG A 141 8.28 25.52 3.70
C ARG A 141 6.90 26.05 3.29
N ASN A 142 6.75 26.43 2.01
CA ASN A 142 5.48 26.95 1.47
C ASN A 142 4.50 25.81 1.09
N ALA A 143 4.99 24.60 0.81
CA ALA A 143 4.23 23.46 0.27
C ALA A 143 3.39 22.72 1.34
N THR A 144 2.65 23.47 2.17
CA THR A 144 1.88 22.96 3.31
C THR A 144 0.78 21.94 2.94
N GLN A 145 0.37 21.90 1.67
CA GLN A 145 -0.63 20.97 1.13
C GLN A 145 -0.03 19.67 0.55
N LEU A 146 1.29 19.47 0.66
CA LEU A 146 1.96 18.34 0.03
C LEU A 146 1.52 17.00 0.66
N ARG A 147 0.99 16.12 -0.19
CA ARG A 147 0.49 14.77 0.17
C ARG A 147 1.42 13.66 -0.31
N TRP A 148 2.18 13.92 -1.36
CA TRP A 148 2.97 12.93 -2.08
C TRP A 148 4.27 13.57 -2.55
N ILE A 149 5.41 12.97 -2.19
CA ILE A 149 6.74 13.41 -2.63
C ILE A 149 7.59 12.21 -3.06
N ASN A 150 8.20 12.30 -4.24
CA ASN A 150 9.06 11.26 -4.78
C ASN A 150 10.48 11.78 -5.03
N LEU A 151 11.40 11.34 -4.18
CA LEU A 151 12.83 11.66 -4.19
C LEU A 151 13.66 10.48 -4.71
N ASN A 152 13.07 9.51 -5.41
CA ASN A 152 13.75 8.27 -5.78
C ASN A 152 14.95 8.50 -6.70
N ARG A 153 16.02 7.72 -6.51
CA ARG A 153 17.24 7.78 -7.32
C ARG A 153 17.92 9.16 -7.27
N ASN A 154 18.05 9.70 -6.07
CA ASN A 154 18.82 10.91 -5.78
C ASN A 154 20.15 10.56 -5.09
N LYS A 155 20.71 11.47 -4.30
CA LYS A 155 21.98 11.33 -3.56
C LYS A 155 21.81 11.59 -2.06
N ILE A 156 20.57 11.59 -1.56
CA ILE A 156 20.23 12.05 -0.22
C ILE A 156 20.88 11.15 0.83
N THR A 157 21.70 11.75 1.69
CA THR A 157 22.33 11.09 2.85
C THR A 157 21.50 11.34 4.11
N SER A 158 21.72 10.59 5.18
CA SER A 158 21.05 10.88 6.47
C SER A 158 21.56 12.17 7.14
N GLU A 159 22.66 12.76 6.66
CA GLU A 159 23.18 14.07 7.10
C GLU A 159 22.57 15.22 6.29
N GLY A 160 22.20 14.97 5.03
CA GLY A 160 21.45 15.90 4.18
C GLY A 160 19.95 15.95 4.48
N LEU A 161 19.47 15.28 5.54
CA LEU A 161 18.10 15.41 6.02
C LEU A 161 18.05 16.44 7.16
N GLU A 162 17.59 17.66 6.86
CA GLU A 162 17.38 18.68 7.89
C GLU A 162 16.27 18.24 8.88
N ALA A 163 16.52 18.38 10.18
CA ALA A 163 15.77 17.69 11.24
C ALA A 163 14.25 17.92 11.21
N ASP A 164 13.79 19.14 10.91
CA ASP A 164 12.35 19.47 10.85
C ASP A 164 11.77 19.45 9.42
N ALA A 165 12.55 19.17 8.37
CA ALA A 165 12.08 19.22 6.97
C ALA A 165 10.95 18.22 6.69
N LEU A 166 11.10 16.98 7.16
CA LEU A 166 10.04 15.95 7.04
C LEU A 166 8.83 16.25 7.94
N LYS A 167 9.06 16.87 9.09
CA LYS A 167 8.04 17.20 10.10
C LYS A 167 7.13 18.34 9.66
N ALA A 168 7.67 19.33 8.95
CA ALA A 168 6.92 20.46 8.39
C ALA A 168 5.82 20.00 7.42
N MET A 169 6.05 18.89 6.70
CA MET A 169 5.10 18.27 5.77
C MET A 169 4.00 17.47 6.51
N SER A 170 3.28 18.13 7.41
CA SER A 170 2.25 17.53 8.29
C SER A 170 1.03 16.93 7.57
N ASN A 171 0.90 17.12 6.26
CA ASN A 171 -0.13 16.54 5.39
C ASN A 171 0.41 15.42 4.47
N LEU A 172 1.68 15.03 4.61
CA LEU A 172 2.31 14.02 3.77
C LEU A 172 1.77 12.62 4.08
N VAL A 173 1.29 11.95 3.04
CA VAL A 173 0.68 10.62 3.07
C VAL A 173 1.60 9.57 2.43
N HIS A 174 2.35 9.97 1.40
CA HIS A 174 3.25 9.09 0.65
C HIS A 174 4.64 9.70 0.53
N LEU A 175 5.66 8.97 1.03
CA LEU A 175 7.07 9.38 0.99
C LEU A 175 7.91 8.29 0.32
N TYR A 176 8.47 8.61 -0.85
CA TYR A 176 9.36 7.74 -1.61
C TYR A 176 10.78 8.33 -1.61
N ILE A 177 11.74 7.58 -1.06
CA ILE A 177 13.17 7.91 -1.05
C ILE A 177 13.99 6.67 -1.43
N GLU A 178 13.47 5.82 -2.31
CA GLU A 178 14.21 4.65 -2.82
C GLU A 178 15.50 5.04 -3.58
N ASP A 179 16.45 4.12 -3.69
CA ASP A 179 17.70 4.29 -4.46
C ASP A 179 18.52 5.54 -4.05
N ASN A 180 18.62 5.80 -2.74
CA ASN A 180 19.36 6.93 -2.15
C ASN A 180 20.52 6.45 -1.23
N LEU A 181 21.09 7.33 -0.40
CA LEU A 181 22.29 7.08 0.39
C LEU A 181 22.04 7.08 1.91
N LEU A 182 20.78 6.97 2.36
CA LEU A 182 20.40 7.00 3.78
C LEU A 182 21.03 5.85 4.58
N THR A 183 21.53 6.13 5.78
CA THR A 183 22.18 5.17 6.70
C THR A 183 21.34 4.87 7.95
N SER A 184 20.36 5.73 8.25
CA SER A 184 19.32 5.53 9.26
C SER A 184 17.95 5.83 8.64
N ILE A 185 16.88 5.26 9.22
CA ILE A 185 15.53 5.79 8.99
C ILE A 185 15.49 7.25 9.48
N PRO A 186 14.85 8.19 8.74
CA PRO A 186 14.72 9.58 9.17
C PRO A 186 13.90 9.73 10.45
N SER A 187 14.16 10.78 11.23
CA SER A 187 13.38 11.09 12.43
C SER A 187 13.39 12.60 12.72
N PRO A 188 12.26 13.20 13.12
CA PRO A 188 10.91 12.63 13.15
C PRO A 188 10.28 12.45 11.75
N LEU A 189 9.26 11.59 11.67
CA LEU A 189 8.46 11.35 10.47
C LEU A 189 7.08 12.03 10.58
N PRO A 190 6.47 12.49 9.47
CA PRO A 190 5.11 13.05 9.52
C PRO A 190 4.06 11.98 9.81
N ALA A 191 3.22 12.22 10.83
CA ALA A 191 2.32 11.23 11.43
C ALA A 191 1.11 10.79 10.55
N LYS A 192 0.92 11.42 9.38
CA LYS A 192 -0.12 11.06 8.41
C LYS A 192 0.36 10.13 7.29
N LEU A 193 1.63 9.69 7.32
CA LEU A 193 2.15 8.76 6.31
C LEU A 193 1.38 7.43 6.34
N GLU A 194 0.83 7.05 5.18
CA GLU A 194 0.28 5.74 4.89
C GLU A 194 1.33 4.81 4.26
N GLN A 195 2.22 5.36 3.43
CA GLN A 195 3.31 4.61 2.80
C GLN A 195 4.66 5.30 2.97
N LEU A 196 5.64 4.56 3.49
CA LEU A 196 7.03 4.96 3.61
C LEU A 196 7.91 3.98 2.85
N ARG A 197 8.60 4.47 1.81
CA ARG A 197 9.49 3.65 0.98
C ARG A 197 10.92 4.19 1.01
N LEU A 198 11.82 3.29 1.41
CA LEU A 198 13.23 3.55 1.72
C LEU A 198 14.11 2.44 1.12
N SER A 199 13.61 1.66 0.16
CA SER A 199 14.33 0.52 -0.39
C SER A 199 15.55 0.93 -1.25
N ARG A 200 16.58 0.10 -1.27
CA ARG A 200 17.87 0.31 -1.97
C ARG A 200 18.62 1.55 -1.46
N ASN A 201 18.59 1.75 -0.14
CA ASN A 201 19.44 2.70 0.58
C ASN A 201 20.63 1.97 1.24
N ARG A 202 21.21 2.54 2.30
CA ARG A 202 22.31 1.97 3.09
C ARG A 202 21.93 1.79 4.55
N ILE A 203 20.63 1.74 4.86
CA ILE A 203 20.09 1.85 6.22
C ILE A 203 20.51 0.63 7.05
N SER A 204 21.22 0.88 8.15
CA SER A 204 21.61 -0.16 9.13
C SER A 204 21.06 0.10 10.53
N LYS A 205 20.22 1.13 10.70
CA LYS A 205 19.64 1.52 11.99
C LYS A 205 18.18 1.97 11.84
N ILE A 206 17.34 1.49 12.76
CA ILE A 206 15.99 1.99 13.01
C ILE A 206 16.04 2.65 14.40
N PRO A 207 15.93 3.99 14.53
CA PRO A 207 15.98 4.65 15.83
C PRO A 207 14.81 4.21 16.73
N PRO A 208 15.02 3.90 18.02
CA PRO A 208 13.95 3.52 18.93
C PRO A 208 12.82 4.55 18.97
N GLY A 209 11.57 4.11 18.76
CA GLY A 209 10.40 4.99 18.76
C GLY A 209 10.25 5.89 17.52
N VAL A 210 11.03 5.70 16.44
CA VAL A 210 10.90 6.50 15.20
C VAL A 210 9.49 6.46 14.57
N PHE A 211 8.76 5.37 14.81
CA PHE A 211 7.39 5.17 14.33
C PHE A 211 6.30 5.51 15.38
N SER A 212 6.65 6.18 16.48
CA SER A 212 5.70 6.56 17.53
C SER A 212 4.63 7.53 17.00
N GLY A 213 3.35 7.15 17.10
CA GLY A 213 2.23 7.93 16.57
C GLY A 213 2.02 7.82 15.05
N MET A 214 2.66 6.86 14.37
CA MET A 214 2.44 6.59 12.94
C MET A 214 1.24 5.67 12.71
N ASP A 215 0.10 6.02 13.31
CA ASP A 215 -1.14 5.22 13.30
C ASP A 215 -1.74 5.02 11.91
N HIS A 216 -1.32 5.80 10.91
CA HIS A 216 -1.76 5.68 9.52
C HIS A 216 -0.89 4.76 8.66
N LEU A 217 0.31 4.36 9.11
CA LEU A 217 1.27 3.67 8.24
C LEU A 217 0.85 2.23 7.95
N THR A 218 0.46 1.96 6.71
CA THR A 218 0.04 0.63 6.24
C THR A 218 1.14 -0.12 5.49
N LEU A 219 2.11 0.60 4.91
CA LEU A 219 3.21 0.01 4.13
C LEU A 219 4.57 0.61 4.51
N LEU A 220 5.50 -0.27 4.87
CA LEU A 220 6.91 0.05 5.15
C LEU A 220 7.83 -0.79 4.24
N ASP A 221 8.51 -0.13 3.31
CA ASP A 221 9.46 -0.77 2.37
C ASP A 221 10.92 -0.42 2.70
N LEU A 222 11.63 -1.38 3.27
CA LEU A 222 13.04 -1.31 3.68
C LEU A 222 13.92 -2.29 2.87
N GLN A 223 13.44 -2.79 1.73
CA GLN A 223 14.14 -3.77 0.91
C GLN A 223 15.52 -3.31 0.43
N GLY A 224 16.52 -4.18 0.37
CA GLY A 224 17.82 -3.83 -0.23
C GLY A 224 18.64 -2.84 0.62
N ASN A 225 18.63 -3.00 1.94
CA ASN A 225 19.34 -2.14 2.89
C ASN A 225 20.45 -2.95 3.62
N LYS A 226 20.89 -2.47 4.79
CA LYS A 226 21.95 -3.07 5.62
C LYS A 226 21.45 -3.41 7.03
N LEU A 227 20.16 -3.72 7.17
CA LEU A 227 19.58 -4.08 8.47
C LEU A 227 20.11 -5.44 8.93
N GLN A 228 20.56 -5.47 10.18
CA GLN A 228 20.94 -6.66 10.95
C GLN A 228 19.97 -6.79 12.15
N ASP A 229 20.03 -7.90 12.87
CA ASP A 229 19.04 -8.31 13.88
C ASP A 229 18.86 -7.25 14.98
N GLU A 230 19.95 -6.58 15.38
CA GLU A 230 19.98 -5.50 16.38
C GLU A 230 19.19 -4.25 15.94
N ALA A 231 18.97 -4.08 14.63
CA ALA A 231 18.21 -2.98 14.06
C ALA A 231 16.70 -3.27 13.95
N VAL A 232 16.25 -4.52 14.13
CA VAL A 232 14.83 -4.93 13.94
C VAL A 232 14.29 -5.66 15.18
N THR A 233 14.39 -4.97 16.31
CA THR A 233 13.96 -5.39 17.65
C THR A 233 12.53 -4.95 17.96
N GLU A 234 11.92 -5.51 19.02
CA GLU A 234 10.55 -5.18 19.44
C GLU A 234 10.30 -3.69 19.70
N VAL A 235 11.33 -2.96 20.14
CA VAL A 235 11.26 -1.51 20.41
C VAL A 235 11.39 -0.69 19.12
N SER A 236 12.06 -1.24 18.09
CA SER A 236 12.33 -0.53 16.84
C SER A 236 11.08 -0.35 15.96
N LEU A 237 10.16 -1.31 15.97
CA LEU A 237 8.93 -1.30 15.16
C LEU A 237 7.68 -0.83 15.93
N LYS A 238 7.84 -0.45 17.20
CA LYS A 238 6.75 -0.01 18.07
C LYS A 238 6.11 1.30 17.57
N GLY A 239 4.79 1.31 17.47
CA GLY A 239 3.98 2.44 16.97
C GLY A 239 3.36 2.20 15.59
N LEU A 240 3.77 1.14 14.87
CA LEU A 240 3.24 0.73 13.57
C LEU A 240 1.86 0.02 13.67
N ASN A 241 0.91 0.66 14.35
CA ASN A 241 -0.31 0.02 14.83
C ASN A 241 -1.22 -0.55 13.72
N ASN A 242 -1.26 0.09 12.54
CA ASN A 242 -2.08 -0.33 11.39
C ASN A 242 -1.28 -0.87 10.19
N LEU A 243 -0.04 -1.35 10.41
CA LEU A 243 0.80 -1.88 9.34
C LEU A 243 0.21 -3.15 8.72
N ILE A 244 0.07 -3.15 7.39
CA ILE A 244 -0.46 -4.26 6.59
C ILE A 244 0.69 -5.01 5.92
N GLN A 245 1.67 -4.28 5.38
CA GLN A 245 2.80 -4.83 4.62
C GLN A 245 4.14 -4.32 5.16
N ILE A 246 5.05 -5.26 5.46
CA ILE A 246 6.45 -4.96 5.73
C ILE A 246 7.37 -5.68 4.75
N ASN A 247 8.34 -4.96 4.19
CA ASN A 247 9.32 -5.52 3.26
C ASN A 247 10.75 -5.30 3.77
N LEU A 248 11.36 -6.37 4.26
CA LEU A 248 12.71 -6.46 4.80
C LEU A 248 13.62 -7.35 3.92
N ALA A 249 13.18 -7.72 2.72
CA ALA A 249 13.95 -8.53 1.79
C ALA A 249 15.28 -7.86 1.40
N LYS A 250 16.31 -8.65 1.04
CA LYS A 250 17.66 -8.16 0.67
C LYS A 250 18.29 -7.30 1.77
N ASN A 251 18.25 -7.76 3.01
CA ASN A 251 18.99 -7.20 4.14
C ASN A 251 20.02 -8.24 4.63
N GLN A 252 20.44 -8.18 5.89
CA GLN A 252 21.50 -9.02 6.46
C GLN A 252 21.00 -9.83 7.68
N LEU A 253 19.67 -9.95 7.84
CA LEU A 253 19.02 -10.58 9.00
C LEU A 253 19.35 -12.07 9.10
N ASN A 254 19.75 -12.54 10.29
CA ASN A 254 20.06 -13.94 10.61
C ASN A 254 18.93 -14.63 11.37
N THR A 255 18.02 -13.85 11.96
CA THR A 255 16.81 -14.31 12.65
C THR A 255 15.55 -13.61 12.13
N MET A 256 14.38 -14.10 12.54
CA MET A 256 13.09 -13.47 12.25
C MET A 256 12.94 -12.15 13.03
N PRO A 257 12.46 -11.06 12.41
CA PRO A 257 12.33 -9.75 13.05
C PRO A 257 11.35 -9.80 14.23
N LEU A 258 11.65 -9.10 15.32
CA LEU A 258 10.81 -9.11 16.53
C LEU A 258 9.89 -7.89 16.61
N GLY A 259 8.73 -8.06 17.24
CA GLY A 259 7.73 -7.00 17.42
C GLY A 259 7.06 -6.51 16.13
N LEU A 260 6.91 -7.39 15.12
CA LEU A 260 5.96 -7.15 14.04
C LEU A 260 4.54 -6.95 14.64
N PRO A 261 3.75 -5.96 14.18
CA PRO A 261 2.45 -5.66 14.76
C PRO A 261 1.39 -6.72 14.34
N PRO A 262 0.39 -7.05 15.20
CA PRO A 262 -0.64 -8.06 14.91
C PRO A 262 -1.55 -7.77 13.71
N THR A 263 -1.49 -6.54 13.19
CA THR A 263 -2.14 -6.09 11.96
C THR A 263 -1.46 -6.59 10.69
N THR A 264 -0.19 -7.00 10.76
CA THR A 264 0.62 -7.40 9.59
C THR A 264 -0.01 -8.56 8.81
N THR A 265 -0.19 -8.35 7.51
CA THR A 265 -0.80 -9.31 6.57
C THR A 265 0.21 -9.83 5.55
N GLN A 266 1.24 -9.06 5.23
CA GLN A 266 2.29 -9.42 4.26
C GLN A 266 3.68 -9.19 4.84
N ILE A 267 4.50 -10.24 4.88
CA ILE A 267 5.87 -10.22 5.42
C ILE A 267 6.83 -10.72 4.35
N PHE A 268 7.69 -9.82 3.85
CA PHE A 268 8.71 -10.16 2.85
C PHE A 268 10.11 -10.11 3.45
N LEU A 269 10.77 -11.26 3.51
CA LEU A 269 12.09 -11.50 4.10
C LEU A 269 13.05 -12.21 3.12
N ASP A 270 12.71 -12.22 1.81
CA ASP A 270 13.53 -12.86 0.78
C ASP A 270 14.99 -12.37 0.80
N SER A 271 15.96 -13.24 0.46
CA SER A 271 17.38 -12.85 0.34
C SER A 271 17.95 -12.25 1.63
N ASN A 272 17.82 -12.99 2.73
CA ASN A 272 18.45 -12.71 4.02
C ASN A 272 19.30 -13.93 4.44
N ASN A 273 19.82 -13.92 5.66
CA ASN A 273 20.64 -15.00 6.24
C ASN A 273 19.85 -15.89 7.21
N ILE A 274 18.51 -15.91 7.17
CA ILE A 274 17.69 -16.48 8.25
C ILE A 274 17.88 -18.00 8.33
N GLU A 275 18.36 -18.48 9.48
CA GLU A 275 18.63 -19.91 9.75
C GLU A 275 17.51 -20.58 10.54
N LYS A 276 16.78 -19.81 11.38
CA LYS A 276 15.81 -20.34 12.34
C LYS A 276 14.59 -19.42 12.49
N ILE A 277 13.43 -20.03 12.67
CA ILE A 277 12.17 -19.39 13.05
C ILE A 277 11.89 -19.72 14.52
N PRO A 278 11.60 -18.73 15.40
CA PRO A 278 11.26 -19.01 16.79
C PRO A 278 10.01 -19.88 16.92
N ALA A 279 9.96 -20.72 17.96
CA ALA A 279 8.74 -21.43 18.33
C ALA A 279 7.61 -20.42 18.59
N GLU A 280 6.39 -20.77 18.18
CA GLU A 280 5.18 -19.95 18.37
C GLU A 280 5.20 -18.53 17.76
N TYR A 281 6.20 -18.16 16.94
CA TYR A 281 6.43 -16.81 16.41
C TYR A 281 5.16 -16.13 15.85
N PHE A 282 4.35 -16.86 15.08
CA PHE A 282 3.15 -16.31 14.44
C PHE A 282 1.91 -16.22 15.36
N LYS A 283 1.96 -16.63 16.64
CA LYS A 283 0.84 -16.43 17.59
C LYS A 283 0.50 -14.95 17.78
N GLY A 284 1.48 -14.06 17.70
CA GLY A 284 1.28 -12.61 17.72
C GLY A 284 0.81 -12.02 16.38
N LEU A 285 0.75 -12.81 15.31
CA LEU A 285 0.57 -12.35 13.92
C LEU A 285 -0.62 -13.05 13.22
N PRO A 286 -1.84 -12.98 13.78
CA PRO A 286 -2.98 -13.78 13.32
C PRO A 286 -3.48 -13.43 11.91
N LYS A 287 -3.04 -12.31 11.31
CA LYS A 287 -3.51 -11.82 10.00
C LYS A 287 -2.59 -12.14 8.81
N VAL A 288 -1.47 -12.87 9.01
CA VAL A 288 -0.48 -13.10 7.94
C VAL A 288 -1.05 -14.00 6.82
N MET A 289 -1.27 -13.41 5.65
CA MET A 289 -1.77 -14.07 4.44
C MET A 289 -0.68 -14.42 3.43
N SER A 290 0.42 -13.63 3.38
CA SER A 290 1.58 -13.94 2.55
C SER A 290 2.88 -13.81 3.35
N LEU A 291 3.70 -14.87 3.29
CA LEU A 291 5.01 -14.95 3.93
C LEU A 291 6.05 -15.39 2.90
N ARG A 292 7.05 -14.53 2.67
CA ARG A 292 8.16 -14.80 1.75
C ARG A 292 9.48 -14.89 2.49
N LEU A 293 10.12 -16.05 2.40
CA LEU A 293 11.39 -16.42 3.02
C LEU A 293 12.35 -17.03 1.99
N ASN A 294 12.13 -16.78 0.69
CA ASN A 294 12.99 -17.31 -0.38
C ASN A 294 14.45 -16.85 -0.24
N HIS A 295 15.43 -17.63 -0.70
CA HIS A 295 16.85 -17.29 -0.58
C HIS A 295 17.26 -16.96 0.87
N ASN A 296 17.02 -17.89 1.77
CA ASN A 296 17.51 -17.85 3.15
C ASN A 296 18.31 -19.15 3.42
N LYS A 297 18.62 -19.43 4.68
CA LYS A 297 19.42 -20.60 5.07
C LYS A 297 18.61 -21.69 5.78
N LEU A 298 17.28 -21.58 5.82
CA LEU A 298 16.38 -22.41 6.61
C LEU A 298 16.58 -23.91 6.30
N ALA A 299 16.72 -24.71 7.35
CA ALA A 299 16.70 -26.17 7.30
C ALA A 299 15.69 -26.69 8.34
N ASN A 300 15.31 -27.97 8.26
CA ASN A 300 14.25 -28.53 9.13
C ASN A 300 14.54 -28.37 10.64
N GLY A 301 15.80 -28.46 11.07
CA GLY A 301 16.19 -28.17 12.47
C GLY A 301 16.06 -26.71 12.92
N GLY A 302 15.74 -25.79 11.99
CA GLY A 302 15.41 -24.39 12.25
C GLY A 302 13.93 -24.03 12.02
N ILE A 303 13.08 -25.00 11.66
CA ILE A 303 11.64 -24.81 11.39
C ILE A 303 10.85 -25.60 12.45
N PRO A 304 10.22 -24.95 13.44
CA PRO A 304 9.39 -25.65 14.42
C PRO A 304 8.20 -26.36 13.73
N LYS A 305 7.91 -27.60 14.15
CA LYS A 305 7.07 -28.57 13.39
C LYS A 305 5.75 -28.02 12.86
N ASN A 306 5.07 -27.14 13.60
CA ASN A 306 3.75 -26.60 13.27
C ASN A 306 3.77 -25.11 12.90
N VAL A 307 4.94 -24.49 12.69
CA VAL A 307 5.07 -23.01 12.63
C VAL A 307 4.34 -22.35 11.45
N PHE A 308 4.04 -23.10 10.39
CA PHE A 308 3.27 -22.62 9.23
C PHE A 308 1.81 -23.10 9.21
N ASN A 309 1.33 -23.74 10.29
CA ASN A 309 -0.08 -24.12 10.45
C ASN A 309 -0.92 -22.93 10.93
N LEU A 310 -1.06 -21.91 10.06
CA LEU A 310 -1.76 -20.66 10.32
C LEU A 310 -3.11 -20.66 9.61
N SER A 311 -4.22 -20.33 10.28
CA SER A 311 -5.55 -20.32 9.64
C SER A 311 -5.73 -19.22 8.58
N SER A 312 -4.83 -18.24 8.55
CA SER A 312 -4.87 -17.07 7.65
C SER A 312 -3.89 -17.12 6.47
N ILE A 313 -2.91 -18.04 6.46
CA ILE A 313 -1.89 -18.09 5.39
C ILE A 313 -2.49 -18.60 4.08
N LEU A 314 -2.24 -17.87 2.99
CA LEU A 314 -2.67 -18.22 1.62
C LEU A 314 -1.46 -18.47 0.71
N ASP A 315 -0.36 -17.76 0.93
CA ASP A 315 0.83 -17.76 0.05
C ASP A 315 2.11 -17.91 0.89
N LEU A 316 2.82 -19.04 0.73
CA LEU A 316 4.03 -19.37 1.49
C LEU A 316 5.18 -19.68 0.53
N GLN A 317 6.24 -18.89 0.62
CA GLN A 317 7.39 -19.00 -0.29
C GLN A 317 8.69 -19.25 0.47
N LEU A 318 9.26 -20.44 0.27
CA LEU A 318 10.43 -21.00 0.95
C LEU A 318 11.50 -21.48 -0.05
N SER A 319 11.45 -21.03 -1.31
CA SER A 319 12.36 -21.43 -2.38
C SER A 319 13.82 -21.06 -2.08
N HIS A 320 14.79 -21.78 -2.63
CA HIS A 320 16.22 -21.51 -2.39
C HIS A 320 16.59 -21.46 -0.90
N ASN A 321 16.24 -22.51 -0.16
CA ASN A 321 16.64 -22.73 1.23
C ASN A 321 17.40 -24.08 1.34
N GLN A 322 17.47 -24.66 2.53
CA GLN A 322 18.16 -25.93 2.82
C GLN A 322 17.22 -27.01 3.38
N ILE A 323 15.93 -26.91 3.06
CA ILE A 323 14.87 -27.78 3.56
C ILE A 323 15.01 -29.19 2.95
N THR A 324 14.96 -30.24 3.77
CA THR A 324 15.07 -31.65 3.35
C THR A 324 13.76 -32.42 3.40
N GLU A 325 12.77 -31.93 4.16
CA GLU A 325 11.45 -32.52 4.34
C GLU A 325 10.40 -31.41 4.30
N ILE A 326 9.23 -31.67 3.72
CA ILE A 326 8.20 -30.64 3.52
C ILE A 326 7.54 -30.31 4.88
N PRO A 327 7.47 -29.03 5.30
CA PRO A 327 6.93 -28.67 6.61
C PRO A 327 5.40 -28.82 6.66
N VAL A 328 4.85 -29.00 7.87
CA VAL A 328 3.40 -29.06 8.09
C VAL A 328 2.77 -27.71 7.74
N ILE A 329 1.78 -27.73 6.85
CA ILE A 329 1.05 -26.55 6.37
C ILE A 329 -0.40 -26.51 6.88
N SER A 330 -0.97 -25.31 6.86
CA SER A 330 -2.41 -25.09 7.04
C SER A 330 -3.23 -25.67 5.89
N SER A 331 -4.42 -26.19 6.19
CA SER A 331 -5.41 -26.57 5.17
C SER A 331 -5.90 -25.38 4.33
N GLY A 332 -5.76 -24.15 4.83
CA GLY A 332 -6.14 -22.92 4.13
C GLY A 332 -5.15 -22.44 3.05
N LEU A 333 -3.92 -22.97 3.03
CA LEU A 333 -2.86 -22.52 2.13
C LEU A 333 -3.21 -22.78 0.65
N GLU A 334 -3.09 -21.77 -0.22
CA GLU A 334 -3.37 -21.89 -1.65
C GLU A 334 -2.11 -22.05 -2.52
N HIS A 335 -0.99 -21.41 -2.16
CA HIS A 335 0.28 -21.51 -2.90
C HIS A 335 1.43 -21.89 -1.97
N LEU A 336 2.20 -22.92 -2.36
CA LEU A 336 3.42 -23.34 -1.67
C LEU A 336 4.59 -23.40 -2.65
N HIS A 337 5.62 -22.59 -2.41
CA HIS A 337 6.87 -22.62 -3.15
C HIS A 337 7.99 -23.19 -2.29
N LEU A 338 8.58 -24.30 -2.73
CA LEU A 338 9.68 -25.04 -2.09
C LEU A 338 10.77 -25.42 -3.10
N ASP A 339 10.76 -24.80 -4.30
CA ASP A 339 11.76 -25.06 -5.34
C ASP A 339 13.18 -24.72 -4.89
N HIS A 340 14.18 -25.38 -5.48
CA HIS A 340 15.60 -25.22 -5.16
C HIS A 340 15.95 -25.45 -3.67
N ASN A 341 15.37 -26.49 -3.08
CA ASN A 341 15.70 -26.99 -1.74
C ASN A 341 16.43 -28.36 -1.85
N LYS A 342 16.48 -29.13 -0.75
CA LYS A 342 17.16 -30.44 -0.64
C LYS A 342 16.17 -31.59 -0.37
N ILE A 343 14.92 -31.43 -0.78
CA ILE A 343 13.83 -32.40 -0.51
C ILE A 343 14.06 -33.66 -1.34
N LYS A 344 14.06 -34.84 -0.71
CA LYS A 344 14.37 -36.14 -1.36
C LYS A 344 13.15 -36.96 -1.72
N SER A 345 12.06 -36.75 -1.01
CA SER A 345 10.81 -37.49 -1.15
C SER A 345 9.64 -36.62 -0.73
N VAL A 346 8.53 -36.74 -1.44
CA VAL A 346 7.23 -36.25 -0.99
C VAL A 346 6.59 -37.37 -0.17
N ASN A 347 6.22 -37.08 1.08
CA ASN A 347 5.40 -37.98 1.91
C ASN A 347 3.99 -37.37 2.00
N SER A 348 2.96 -38.12 1.60
CA SER A 348 1.58 -37.65 1.67
C SER A 348 1.13 -37.36 3.10
N SER A 349 1.61 -38.13 4.08
CA SER A 349 1.22 -37.97 5.49
C SER A 349 1.75 -36.69 6.15
N ASP A 350 2.77 -36.05 5.59
CA ASP A 350 3.38 -34.84 6.17
C ASP A 350 2.76 -33.55 5.63
N ILE A 351 2.17 -33.60 4.42
CA ILE A 351 1.57 -32.44 3.76
C ILE A 351 0.05 -32.43 3.92
N CYS A 352 -0.59 -33.61 3.97
CA CYS A 352 -2.04 -33.71 4.13
C CYS A 352 -2.48 -33.37 5.55
N PRO A 353 -3.36 -32.36 5.74
CA PRO A 353 -3.95 -32.08 7.03
C PRO A 353 -4.71 -33.31 7.58
N PRO A 354 -4.62 -33.62 8.89
CA PRO A 354 -5.43 -34.68 9.49
C PRO A 354 -6.93 -34.49 9.21
N GLY A 355 -7.63 -35.57 8.83
CA GLY A 355 -9.04 -35.52 8.42
C GLY A 355 -9.30 -35.21 6.94
N ALA A 356 -8.29 -34.76 6.17
CA ALA A 356 -8.46 -34.33 4.77
C ALA A 356 -8.91 -35.44 3.80
N LEU A 357 -8.82 -36.71 4.19
CA LEU A 357 -9.28 -37.86 3.39
C LEU A 357 -10.68 -38.35 3.80
N ASP A 358 -11.18 -37.94 4.97
CA ASP A 358 -12.45 -38.41 5.54
C ASP A 358 -13.63 -37.56 5.01
N ASP A 359 -13.48 -36.22 5.00
CA ASP A 359 -14.48 -35.27 4.47
C ASP A 359 -14.40 -35.12 2.93
N TYR A 360 -14.59 -36.23 2.20
CA TYR A 360 -14.43 -36.31 0.74
C TYR A 360 -15.31 -35.33 -0.08
N PHE A 361 -16.32 -34.68 0.50
CA PHE A 361 -17.27 -33.79 -0.19
C PHE A 361 -17.42 -32.37 0.40
N ASP A 362 -16.64 -31.97 1.42
CA ASP A 362 -16.85 -30.69 2.12
C ASP A 362 -15.98 -29.54 1.59
N GLU A 363 -16.48 -28.31 1.63
CA GLU A 363 -15.76 -27.08 1.22
C GLU A 363 -14.61 -26.70 2.18
N LYS A 364 -14.45 -27.48 3.26
CA LYS A 364 -13.40 -27.35 4.29
C LYS A 364 -12.12 -28.13 3.97
N GLY A 365 -12.10 -28.92 2.88
CA GLY A 365 -10.92 -29.67 2.44
C GLY A 365 -9.71 -28.79 2.06
N PRO A 366 -8.51 -29.38 1.91
CA PRO A 366 -7.27 -28.62 1.72
C PRO A 366 -7.26 -27.77 0.44
N ARG A 367 -6.82 -26.51 0.55
CA ARG A 367 -7.03 -25.48 -0.47
C ARG A 367 -5.88 -25.26 -1.45
N LEU A 368 -4.82 -26.07 -1.38
CA LEU A 368 -3.61 -25.91 -2.21
C LEU A 368 -3.95 -26.00 -3.71
N ARG A 369 -3.65 -24.93 -4.44
CA ARG A 369 -3.87 -24.75 -5.88
C ARG A 369 -2.57 -24.84 -6.67
N TYR A 370 -1.44 -24.50 -6.05
CA TYR A 370 -0.12 -24.49 -6.67
C TYR A 370 0.95 -25.03 -5.71
N LEU A 371 1.71 -26.03 -6.16
CA LEU A 371 2.82 -26.62 -5.44
C LEU A 371 4.08 -26.61 -6.31
N ARG A 372 5.12 -25.88 -5.88
CA ARG A 372 6.36 -25.76 -6.64
C ARG A 372 7.52 -26.46 -5.91
N LEU A 373 8.15 -27.42 -6.57
CA LEU A 373 9.15 -28.33 -6.01
C LEU A 373 10.36 -28.56 -6.95
N ASP A 374 10.45 -27.87 -8.09
CA ASP A 374 11.55 -28.04 -9.04
C ASP A 374 12.93 -27.72 -8.44
N GLY A 375 13.99 -28.35 -8.96
CA GLY A 375 15.35 -28.17 -8.44
C GLY A 375 15.62 -28.78 -7.05
N ASN A 376 14.78 -29.72 -6.59
CA ASN A 376 15.01 -30.56 -5.42
C ASN A 376 15.63 -31.92 -5.78
N GLU A 377 15.94 -32.74 -4.78
CA GLU A 377 16.47 -34.12 -4.93
C GLU A 377 15.36 -35.19 -5.12
N ILE A 378 14.13 -34.78 -5.48
CA ILE A 378 12.95 -35.65 -5.56
C ILE A 378 13.07 -36.64 -6.71
N LYS A 379 12.93 -37.94 -6.40
CA LYS A 379 12.84 -39.00 -7.41
C LYS A 379 11.37 -39.36 -7.69
N PRO A 380 10.94 -39.45 -8.96
CA PRO A 380 9.62 -39.98 -9.31
C PRO A 380 9.45 -41.45 -8.85
N PRO A 381 8.20 -41.93 -8.62
CA PRO A 381 6.94 -41.20 -8.80
C PRO A 381 6.57 -40.30 -7.60
N ILE A 382 5.75 -39.28 -7.88
CA ILE A 382 5.01 -38.54 -6.83
C ILE A 382 3.95 -39.49 -6.23
N PRO A 383 3.72 -39.52 -4.90
CA PRO A 383 2.60 -40.25 -4.31
C PRO A 383 1.26 -39.84 -4.95
N ARG A 384 0.40 -40.81 -5.28
CA ARG A 384 -0.95 -40.53 -5.83
C ARG A 384 -1.87 -39.93 -4.78
N GLU A 385 -1.59 -40.26 -3.53
CA GLU A 385 -2.22 -39.80 -2.29
C GLU A 385 -2.20 -38.27 -2.21
N LEU A 386 -1.12 -37.62 -2.67
CA LEU A 386 -1.02 -36.16 -2.77
C LEU A 386 -2.11 -35.57 -3.66
N MET A 387 -2.40 -36.21 -4.80
CA MET A 387 -3.41 -35.76 -5.77
C MET A 387 -4.84 -35.97 -5.26
N MET A 388 -5.06 -37.04 -4.48
CA MET A 388 -6.35 -37.31 -3.85
C MET A 388 -6.66 -36.31 -2.73
N CYS A 389 -5.62 -35.92 -1.99
CA CYS A 389 -5.66 -35.00 -0.87
C CYS A 389 -5.85 -33.53 -1.28
N PHE A 390 -5.11 -33.05 -2.28
CA PHE A 390 -5.21 -31.67 -2.77
C PHE A 390 -6.05 -31.59 -4.04
N ARG A 391 -7.36 -31.79 -3.91
CA ARG A 391 -8.32 -31.83 -5.04
C ARG A 391 -8.42 -30.54 -5.85
N LEU A 392 -7.94 -29.42 -5.31
CA LEU A 392 -7.90 -28.11 -5.99
C LEU A 392 -6.55 -27.81 -6.68
N LEU A 393 -5.58 -28.73 -6.62
CA LEU A 393 -4.22 -28.55 -7.12
C LEU A 393 -4.20 -28.53 -8.66
N ARG A 394 -3.92 -27.37 -9.23
CA ARG A 394 -3.98 -27.12 -10.69
C ARG A 394 -2.66 -27.39 -11.41
N ALA A 395 -1.55 -27.26 -10.70
CA ALA A 395 -0.22 -27.53 -11.22
C ALA A 395 0.72 -27.97 -10.09
N ILE A 396 1.60 -28.92 -10.43
CA ILE A 396 2.83 -29.20 -9.69
C ILE A 396 3.99 -29.02 -10.66
N VAL A 397 5.07 -28.37 -10.22
CA VAL A 397 6.33 -28.28 -10.97
C VAL A 397 7.42 -29.00 -10.19
N ILE A 398 8.14 -29.92 -10.83
CA ILE A 398 9.25 -30.74 -10.30
C ILE A 398 10.34 -30.82 -11.38
#